data_AF-A0A507EHY8-F1
#
_entry.id   AF-A0A507EHY8-F1
#
_cell.length_a   1.000
_cell.length_b   1.000
_cell.length_c   1.000
_cell.angle_alpha   90.00
_cell.angle_beta   90.00
_cell.angle_gamma   90.00
#
_symmetry.space_group_name_H-M   'P 1'
#
loop_
_entity.id
_entity.type
_entity.pdbx_description
1 polymer ?
#
loop_
_entity_poly.entity_id
_entity_poly.type
_entity_poly.pdbx_seq_one_letter_code
_entity_poly.pdbx_strand_id
1 'polypeptide(L)'
;MKSPDDNSINEEVEYNNTDPPPPYSRTNLTTTTCPRTQSDNSLKPVVDSLRQQLEELGLDTRGRRAELQKRLRAAYKREAAVAAAAAAKREARLNAVEDLTKWNGWTPQAQSVSTEGRENEKQEKQASSLPTPPQYAEESKRRKQPYDFYAVFDVEATCEGEGSFEYPNEIIEFPVILISGATHQPVAEFHAFVKPVVNPTLSPFCTALTGITQATVDAAHPFPIVLQQFERWLRKYSSEKQFENVLFVCDGPWDVRDFIRKQCEHSLLNRPSYLIRFTDLRLLFSTYYPLTWAPDTPRPNLARMLAHFNLTFEGREHSGIDDARNIARIVTAMMTQECVFVWNRECKLTRRRVARSGRVVYAKPGNCSSKAWMDGSSILY
;
A
#
# COMPACT_ATOMS: atom_id res chain seq x y z
N MET A 1 0.52 -62.06 -39.69
CA MET A 1 -0.29 -63.17 -39.14
C MET A 1 -0.96 -62.66 -37.88
N LYS A 2 -2.22 -62.20 -38.02
CA LYS A 2 -3.46 -62.83 -37.52
C LYS A 2 -3.65 -62.68 -36.00
N SER A 3 -4.67 -61.89 -35.66
CA SER A 3 -5.38 -61.86 -34.37
C SER A 3 -5.87 -63.24 -33.94
N PRO A 4 -6.33 -63.38 -32.69
CA PRO A 4 -7.79 -63.48 -32.52
C PRO A 4 -8.36 -62.77 -31.28
N ASP A 5 -9.61 -62.35 -31.43
CA ASP A 5 -10.60 -62.06 -30.39
C ASP A 5 -11.06 -63.36 -29.67
N ASP A 6 -11.58 -63.26 -28.43
CA ASP A 6 -13.02 -63.45 -28.12
C ASP A 6 -13.36 -63.96 -26.69
N ASN A 7 -14.44 -63.37 -26.15
CA ASN A 7 -15.51 -63.88 -25.26
C ASN A 7 -15.36 -64.32 -23.77
N SER A 8 -16.02 -63.52 -22.90
CA SER A 8 -17.18 -63.76 -21.98
C SER A 8 -17.28 -64.91 -20.93
N ILE A 9 -18.20 -64.64 -19.95
CA ILE A 9 -18.87 -65.47 -18.89
C ILE A 9 -18.36 -65.11 -17.47
N ASN A 10 -19.08 -64.32 -16.63
CA ASN A 10 -20.31 -64.53 -15.83
C ASN A 10 -20.24 -65.63 -14.75
N GLU A 11 -20.31 -65.25 -13.46
CA GLU A 11 -21.11 -65.99 -12.46
C GLU A 11 -21.51 -65.09 -11.26
N GLU A 12 -22.79 -65.20 -10.90
CA GLU A 12 -23.56 -64.49 -9.88
C GLU A 12 -23.52 -65.22 -8.53
N VAL A 13 -23.77 -64.51 -7.42
CA VAL A 13 -24.57 -65.05 -6.29
C VAL A 13 -25.39 -63.92 -5.65
N GLU A 14 -26.72 -64.07 -5.70
CA GLU A 14 -27.76 -63.27 -5.03
C GLU A 14 -27.84 -63.52 -3.50
N TYR A 15 -28.49 -62.63 -2.74
CA TYR A 15 -29.80 -62.92 -2.09
C TYR A 15 -30.36 -61.71 -1.28
N ASN A 16 -31.48 -61.19 -1.80
CA ASN A 16 -32.76 -60.77 -1.20
C ASN A 16 -32.95 -59.62 -0.18
N ASN A 17 -33.72 -58.64 -0.71
CA ASN A 17 -34.79 -57.80 -0.16
C ASN A 17 -35.57 -58.27 1.09
N THR A 18 -35.90 -57.29 1.95
CA THR A 18 -37.29 -57.04 2.42
C THR A 18 -37.48 -55.57 2.83
N ASP A 19 -38.58 -55.00 2.34
CA ASP A 19 -39.07 -53.61 2.46
C ASP A 19 -39.89 -53.32 3.76
N PRO A 20 -40.28 -52.05 4.03
CA PRO A 20 -40.65 -51.51 5.35
C PRO A 20 -42.18 -51.36 5.57
N PRO A 21 -42.63 -50.94 6.77
CA PRO A 21 -43.88 -50.14 6.86
C PRO A 21 -43.81 -49.04 7.99
N PRO A 22 -44.92 -48.34 8.39
CA PRO A 22 -45.18 -46.93 8.09
C PRO A 22 -45.52 -46.08 9.38
N PRO A 23 -46.07 -44.83 9.31
CA PRO A 23 -46.04 -43.83 10.41
C PRO A 23 -47.33 -43.78 11.27
N TYR A 24 -47.36 -43.05 12.40
CA TYR A 24 -48.48 -42.14 12.87
C TYR A 24 -48.29 -41.57 14.32
N SER A 25 -49.12 -40.56 14.62
CA SER A 25 -49.04 -39.40 15.55
C SER A 25 -49.37 -39.54 17.06
N ARG A 26 -48.90 -38.50 17.81
CA ARG A 26 -49.41 -37.76 19.01
C ARG A 26 -50.13 -38.47 20.18
N THR A 27 -49.73 -38.14 21.42
CA THR A 27 -50.55 -37.43 22.46
C THR A 27 -49.74 -37.18 23.76
N ASN A 28 -50.35 -36.43 24.70
CA ASN A 28 -49.78 -35.52 25.70
C ASN A 28 -49.62 -36.06 27.15
N LEU A 29 -48.82 -35.32 27.94
CA LEU A 29 -48.87 -35.05 29.40
C LEU A 29 -48.48 -36.15 30.41
N THR A 30 -47.44 -35.88 31.21
CA THR A 30 -47.59 -35.58 32.66
C THR A 30 -46.28 -35.09 33.29
N THR A 31 -46.45 -34.12 34.18
CA THR A 31 -45.47 -33.39 35.01
C THR A 31 -45.04 -34.18 36.26
N THR A 32 -43.77 -34.06 36.68
CA THR A 32 -43.38 -33.92 38.10
C THR A 32 -42.02 -33.19 38.19
N THR A 33 -42.00 -32.18 39.05
CA THR A 33 -41.01 -31.12 39.29
C THR A 33 -39.86 -31.50 40.22
N CYS A 34 -38.70 -30.83 40.05
CA CYS A 34 -37.92 -30.06 41.07
C CYS A 34 -36.41 -30.02 40.73
N PRO A 35 -35.60 -29.05 41.21
CA PRO A 35 -35.87 -27.64 41.51
C PRO A 35 -34.94 -26.69 40.73
N ARG A 36 -35.44 -25.46 40.56
CA ARG A 36 -34.79 -24.31 39.96
C ARG A 36 -33.64 -23.82 40.86
N THR A 37 -32.39 -23.97 40.42
CA THR A 37 -31.27 -23.23 41.00
C THR A 37 -31.43 -21.76 40.64
N GLN A 38 -31.48 -20.93 41.67
CA GLN A 38 -31.53 -19.48 41.60
C GLN A 38 -30.45 -18.96 40.65
N SER A 39 -30.87 -18.29 39.57
CA SER A 39 -29.94 -17.49 38.77
C SER A 39 -29.51 -16.32 39.63
N ASP A 40 -28.23 -16.33 39.98
CA ASP A 40 -27.50 -15.24 40.62
C ASP A 40 -27.88 -13.88 39.97
N ASN A 41 -28.70 -13.11 40.70
CA ASN A 41 -29.22 -11.81 40.30
C ASN A 41 -28.18 -10.69 40.53
N SER A 42 -26.98 -10.99 41.03
CA SER A 42 -25.96 -9.97 41.33
C SER A 42 -25.09 -9.58 40.13
N LEU A 43 -25.06 -10.39 39.06
CA LEU A 43 -24.19 -10.18 37.89
C LEU A 43 -24.83 -9.37 36.75
N LYS A 44 -26.16 -9.35 36.65
CA LYS A 44 -26.91 -8.60 35.63
C LYS A 44 -26.69 -7.08 35.69
N PRO A 45 -26.81 -6.41 36.85
CA PRO A 45 -26.61 -4.96 36.91
C PRO A 45 -25.20 -4.52 36.48
N VAL A 46 -24.19 -5.38 36.68
CA VAL A 46 -22.81 -5.11 36.27
C VAL A 46 -22.61 -5.27 34.76
N VAL A 47 -23.27 -6.25 34.12
CA VAL A 47 -23.21 -6.44 32.67
C VAL A 47 -23.93 -5.30 31.95
N ASP A 48 -25.09 -4.88 32.45
CA ASP A 48 -25.87 -3.80 31.84
C ASP A 48 -25.15 -2.45 31.95
N SER A 49 -24.48 -2.17 33.08
CA SER A 49 -23.63 -0.98 33.23
C SER A 49 -22.44 -0.97 32.25
N LEU A 50 -21.81 -2.13 32.00
CA LEU A 50 -20.73 -2.24 31.01
C LEU A 50 -21.23 -2.03 29.58
N ARG A 51 -22.46 -2.46 29.27
CA ARG A 51 -23.09 -2.23 27.97
C ARG A 51 -23.38 -0.76 27.77
N GLN A 52 -23.94 -0.09 28.78
CA GLN A 52 -24.20 1.35 28.73
C GLN A 52 -22.91 2.15 28.49
N GLN A 53 -21.83 1.86 29.22
CA GLN A 53 -20.55 2.54 29.02
C GLN A 53 -19.94 2.26 27.63
N LEU A 54 -20.13 1.06 27.08
CA LEU A 54 -19.70 0.76 25.71
C LEU A 54 -20.57 1.47 24.68
N GLU A 55 -21.87 1.60 24.93
CA GLU A 55 -22.82 2.31 24.06
C GLU A 55 -22.55 3.82 24.02
N GLU A 56 -22.25 4.43 25.18
CA GLU A 56 -21.80 5.83 25.27
C GLU A 56 -20.51 6.08 24.47
N LEU A 57 -19.62 5.08 24.40
CA LEU A 57 -18.41 5.10 23.58
C LEU A 57 -18.64 4.65 22.11
N GLY A 58 -19.87 4.32 21.72
CA GLY A 58 -20.22 3.86 20.37
C GLY A 58 -19.67 2.47 20.00
N LEU A 59 -19.43 1.59 20.97
CA LEU A 59 -18.81 0.28 20.82
C LEU A 59 -19.82 -0.87 20.97
N ASP A 60 -19.53 -2.02 20.34
CA ASP A 60 -20.41 -3.21 20.40
C ASP A 60 -20.67 -3.65 21.85
N THR A 61 -21.96 -3.78 22.21
CA THR A 61 -22.45 -4.15 23.54
C THR A 61 -22.74 -5.65 23.68
N ARG A 62 -22.52 -6.43 22.60
CA ARG A 62 -22.70 -7.89 22.62
C ARG A 62 -21.51 -8.59 23.26
N GLY A 63 -21.79 -9.73 23.89
CA GLY A 63 -20.80 -10.60 24.50
C GLY A 63 -21.04 -10.86 26.00
N ARG A 64 -20.18 -11.69 26.58
CA ARG A 64 -20.17 -12.00 28.03
C ARG A 64 -19.43 -10.91 28.81
N ARG A 65 -19.66 -10.81 30.12
CA ARG A 65 -19.06 -9.79 31.01
C ARG A 65 -17.55 -9.57 30.78
N ALA A 66 -16.77 -10.63 30.68
CA ALA A 66 -15.32 -10.56 30.49
C ALA A 66 -14.93 -9.90 29.14
N GLU A 67 -15.71 -10.14 28.09
CA GLU A 67 -15.50 -9.55 26.77
C GLU A 67 -15.83 -8.05 26.79
N LEU A 68 -16.93 -7.66 27.44
CA LEU A 68 -17.32 -6.26 27.61
C LEU A 68 -16.26 -5.49 28.41
N GLN A 69 -15.78 -6.05 29.53
CA GLN A 69 -14.73 -5.43 30.34
C GLN A 69 -13.40 -5.30 29.59
N LYS A 70 -13.05 -6.28 28.76
CA LYS A 70 -11.83 -6.23 27.94
C LYS A 70 -11.95 -5.13 26.88
N ARG A 71 -13.12 -5.02 26.24
CA ARG A 71 -13.41 -4.00 25.23
C ARG A 71 -13.37 -2.58 25.83
N LEU A 72 -14.00 -2.40 26.98
CA LEU A 72 -14.03 -1.12 27.69
C LEU A 72 -12.62 -0.68 28.15
N ARG A 73 -11.83 -1.61 28.71
CA ARG A 73 -10.43 -1.32 29.08
C ARG A 73 -9.57 -0.96 27.86
N ALA A 74 -9.79 -1.62 26.72
CA ALA A 74 -9.08 -1.30 25.49
C ALA A 74 -9.49 0.10 24.96
N ALA A 75 -10.76 0.48 25.09
CA ALA A 75 -11.26 1.79 24.70
C ALA A 75 -10.61 2.92 25.53
N TYR A 76 -10.65 2.82 26.85
CA TYR A 76 -10.01 3.82 27.72
C TYR A 76 -8.49 3.88 27.55
N LYS A 77 -7.83 2.74 27.30
CA LYS A 77 -6.39 2.74 26.99
C LYS A 77 -6.09 3.45 25.66
N ARG A 78 -6.96 3.29 24.66
CA ARG A 78 -6.84 3.98 23.37
C ARG A 78 -7.08 5.48 23.54
N GLU A 79 -8.08 5.87 24.31
CA GLU A 79 -8.36 7.28 24.61
C GLU A 79 -7.21 7.95 25.38
N ALA A 80 -6.67 7.29 26.41
CA ALA A 80 -5.50 7.75 27.14
C ALA A 80 -4.26 7.87 26.24
N ALA A 81 -4.05 6.94 25.31
CA ALA A 81 -2.95 7.02 24.33
C ALA A 81 -3.12 8.19 23.34
N VAL A 82 -4.36 8.45 22.90
CA VAL A 82 -4.69 9.61 22.05
C VAL A 82 -4.47 10.92 22.81
N ALA A 83 -4.90 11.00 24.07
CA ALA A 83 -4.67 12.17 24.92
C ALA A 83 -3.18 12.42 25.17
N ALA A 84 -2.39 11.37 25.44
CA ALA A 84 -0.95 11.47 25.60
C ALA A 84 -0.25 11.93 24.31
N ALA A 85 -0.67 11.42 23.15
CA ALA A 85 -0.15 11.86 21.86
C ALA A 85 -0.51 13.33 21.57
N ALA A 86 -1.71 13.78 21.93
CA ALA A 86 -2.12 15.18 21.80
C ALA A 86 -1.31 16.11 22.72
N ALA A 87 -1.02 15.69 23.95
CA ALA A 87 -0.16 16.44 24.89
C ALA A 87 1.26 16.58 24.36
N ALA A 88 1.88 15.48 23.89
CA ALA A 88 3.21 15.50 23.28
C ALA A 88 3.27 16.40 22.03
N LYS A 89 2.21 16.41 21.21
CA LYS A 89 2.10 17.28 20.04
C LYS A 89 1.97 18.76 20.41
N ARG A 90 1.28 19.08 21.51
CA ARG A 90 1.17 20.46 22.04
C ARG A 90 2.52 20.96 22.56
N GLU A 91 3.26 20.11 23.28
CA GLU A 91 4.59 20.42 23.78
C GLU A 91 5.58 20.66 22.62
N ALA A 92 5.60 19.78 21.61
CA ALA A 92 6.41 19.96 20.41
C ALA A 92 6.09 21.26 19.65
N ARG A 93 4.80 21.66 19.61
CA ARG A 93 4.37 22.91 18.97
C ARG A 93 4.83 24.15 19.74
N LEU A 94 4.83 24.11 21.08
CA LEU A 94 5.32 25.22 21.90
C LEU A 94 6.83 25.40 21.72
N ASN A 95 7.59 24.31 21.69
CA ASN A 95 9.04 24.35 21.45
C ASN A 95 9.37 24.89 20.05
N ALA A 96 8.60 24.54 19.01
CA ALA A 96 8.80 25.06 17.66
C ALA A 96 8.51 26.57 17.55
N VAL A 97 7.54 27.10 18.32
CA VAL A 97 7.23 28.54 18.35
C VAL A 97 8.31 29.35 19.09
N GLU A 98 8.93 28.78 20.13
CA GLU A 98 10.09 29.39 20.79
C GLU A 98 11.34 29.46 19.89
N ASP A 99 11.51 28.53 18.95
CA ASP A 99 12.62 28.55 18.00
C ASP A 99 12.41 29.57 16.87
N LEU A 100 11.17 29.72 16.39
CA LEU A 100 10.81 30.71 15.37
C LEU A 100 10.93 32.17 15.86
N THR A 101 10.73 32.43 17.15
CA THR A 101 10.88 33.79 17.71
C THR A 101 12.34 34.22 17.88
N LYS A 102 13.30 33.27 17.80
CA LYS A 102 14.75 33.56 17.85
C LYS A 102 15.37 33.88 16.48
N TRP A 103 14.69 33.56 15.37
CA TRP A 103 15.26 33.65 14.01
C TRP A 103 15.09 35.01 13.31
N ASN A 104 14.26 35.93 13.82
CA ASN A 104 13.94 37.20 13.11
C ASN A 104 14.99 38.32 13.26
N GLY A 105 16.28 38.00 13.13
CA GLY A 105 17.41 38.94 13.25
C GLY A 105 18.29 39.04 12.00
N TRP A 106 17.72 39.25 10.81
CA TRP A 106 18.53 39.49 9.61
C TRP A 106 17.95 40.59 8.70
N THR A 107 18.72 41.66 8.51
CA THR A 107 18.47 42.76 7.56
C THR A 107 19.48 42.71 6.41
N PRO A 108 19.09 42.91 5.14
CA PRO A 108 20.05 42.95 4.04
C PRO A 108 20.65 44.36 3.87
N GLN A 109 21.98 44.45 3.82
CA GLN A 109 22.71 45.66 3.44
C GLN A 109 22.92 45.66 1.91
N ALA A 110 22.47 46.74 1.26
CA ALA A 110 22.76 47.02 -0.15
C ALA A 110 24.21 47.49 -0.32
N GLN A 111 24.86 47.09 -1.42
CA GLN A 111 26.12 47.72 -1.86
C GLN A 111 26.00 48.25 -3.29
N SER A 112 26.43 49.50 -3.40
CA SER A 112 26.54 50.36 -4.57
C SER A 112 27.66 49.92 -5.51
N VAL A 113 27.42 50.09 -6.81
CA VAL A 113 28.42 49.98 -7.88
C VAL A 113 29.20 51.30 -7.99
N SER A 114 30.52 51.23 -8.04
CA SER A 114 31.39 52.31 -8.51
C SER A 114 32.51 51.73 -9.38
N THR A 115 32.76 52.43 -10.48
CA THR A 115 33.71 52.16 -11.57
C THR A 115 35.11 52.75 -11.32
N GLU A 116 36.04 52.40 -12.23
CA GLU A 116 37.46 52.82 -12.38
C GLU A 116 38.46 51.98 -11.58
N GLY A 117 39.63 51.53 -12.06
CA GLY A 117 40.37 51.71 -13.30
C GLY A 117 41.88 51.57 -13.01
N ARG A 118 42.61 50.81 -13.85
CA ARG A 118 44.07 50.81 -14.10
C ARG A 118 45.06 50.00 -13.21
N GLU A 119 45.58 48.93 -13.84
CA GLU A 119 46.95 48.40 -13.94
C GLU A 119 48.02 48.63 -12.83
N ASN A 120 48.59 47.53 -12.31
CA ASN A 120 50.03 47.22 -12.41
C ASN A 120 50.39 45.82 -11.85
N GLU A 121 51.29 45.12 -12.57
CA GLU A 121 51.94 43.87 -12.17
C GLU A 121 53.14 44.11 -11.22
N LYS A 122 53.34 43.21 -10.24
CA LYS A 122 54.56 42.37 -10.01
C LYS A 122 54.75 42.01 -8.52
N GLN A 123 54.95 40.69 -8.31
CA GLN A 123 55.80 40.00 -7.32
C GLN A 123 55.68 40.37 -5.82
N GLU A 124 55.35 39.40 -4.95
CA GLU A 124 56.33 38.64 -4.15
C GLU A 124 55.66 37.61 -3.22
N LYS A 125 56.50 36.69 -2.73
CA LYS A 125 56.16 35.48 -1.99
C LYS A 125 55.97 35.73 -0.48
N GLN A 126 55.31 34.75 0.14
CA GLN A 126 55.47 34.22 1.51
C GLN A 126 54.59 34.75 2.67
N ALA A 127 53.82 33.77 3.19
CA ALA A 127 53.49 33.48 4.58
C ALA A 127 52.47 34.36 5.32
N SER A 128 51.27 33.80 5.49
CA SER A 128 50.50 33.92 6.74
C SER A 128 49.31 32.95 6.69
N SER A 129 49.40 31.87 7.46
CA SER A 129 48.35 30.90 7.71
C SER A 129 47.23 31.52 8.54
N LEU A 130 46.06 31.74 7.92
CA LEU A 130 44.83 32.02 8.65
C LEU A 130 43.98 30.75 8.70
N PRO A 131 43.45 30.38 9.88
CA PRO A 131 42.63 29.18 10.02
C PRO A 131 41.30 29.38 9.30
N THR A 132 40.96 28.46 8.41
CA THR A 132 39.63 28.34 7.82
C THR A 132 38.60 28.20 8.97
N PRO A 133 37.54 29.03 9.03
CA PRO A 133 36.47 28.81 9.99
C PRO A 133 35.89 27.41 9.72
N PRO A 134 35.62 26.60 10.75
CA PRO A 134 35.00 25.31 10.53
C PRO A 134 33.61 25.57 9.96
N GLN A 135 33.37 25.11 8.72
CA GLN A 135 32.03 24.90 8.21
C GLN A 135 31.39 23.77 9.02
N TYR A 136 30.91 24.10 10.23
CA TYR A 136 29.88 23.32 10.87
C TYR A 136 28.58 23.60 10.12
N ALA A 137 28.40 22.93 8.98
CA ALA A 137 27.06 22.61 8.56
C ALA A 137 26.50 21.74 9.69
N GLU A 138 25.58 22.28 10.49
CA GLU A 138 24.79 21.45 11.38
C GLU A 138 24.03 20.45 10.50
N GLU A 139 24.57 19.25 10.36
CA GLU A 139 23.79 18.08 9.98
C GLU A 139 22.75 17.90 11.09
N SER A 140 21.61 18.54 10.92
CA SER A 140 20.43 18.22 11.69
C SER A 140 20.27 16.71 11.62
N LYS A 141 20.19 16.05 12.79
CA LYS A 141 20.05 14.59 12.88
C LYS A 141 18.69 14.19 12.30
N ARG A 142 18.60 14.14 10.96
CA ARG A 142 17.43 13.67 10.23
C ARG A 142 17.08 12.29 10.74
N ARG A 143 15.81 12.06 11.06
CA ARG A 143 15.38 10.74 11.53
C ARG A 143 15.59 9.72 10.43
N LYS A 144 16.44 8.74 10.73
CA LYS A 144 16.78 7.65 9.83
C LYS A 144 15.53 6.88 9.43
N GLN A 145 15.37 6.67 8.13
CA GLN A 145 14.31 5.82 7.59
C GLN A 145 14.60 4.32 7.82
N PRO A 146 13.58 3.46 8.02
CA PRO A 146 13.75 2.02 8.24
C PRO A 146 14.26 1.24 7.03
N TYR A 147 14.03 1.75 5.82
CA TYR A 147 14.46 1.14 4.56
C TYR A 147 15.58 1.98 3.95
N ASP A 148 16.52 1.32 3.26
CA ASP A 148 17.63 2.01 2.60
C ASP A 148 17.14 2.80 1.38
N PHE A 149 16.11 2.28 0.70
CA PHE A 149 15.53 2.90 -0.48
C PHE A 149 14.01 2.83 -0.49
N TYR A 150 13.41 3.84 -1.13
CA TYR A 150 11.99 3.95 -1.36
C TYR A 150 11.74 4.03 -2.87
N ALA A 151 11.08 3.03 -3.43
CA ALA A 151 10.72 2.95 -4.84
C ALA A 151 9.33 3.57 -5.04
N VAL A 152 9.32 4.85 -5.41
CA VAL A 152 8.08 5.58 -5.69
C VAL A 152 7.64 5.29 -7.12
N PHE A 153 6.41 4.81 -7.31
CA PHE A 153 5.91 4.47 -8.64
C PHE A 153 4.41 4.68 -8.79
N ASP A 154 4.01 4.90 -10.06
CA ASP A 154 2.63 5.08 -10.51
C ASP A 154 2.54 4.46 -11.92
N VAL A 155 1.85 3.33 -12.06
CA VAL A 155 1.82 2.62 -13.35
C VAL A 155 0.64 3.08 -14.18
N GLU A 156 0.88 3.30 -15.47
CA GLU A 156 -0.22 3.43 -16.42
C GLU A 156 -0.64 2.07 -16.95
N ALA A 157 -1.93 1.89 -17.20
CA ALA A 157 -2.49 0.64 -17.68
C ALA A 157 -3.51 0.85 -18.81
N THR A 158 -3.71 -0.19 -19.64
CA THR A 158 -4.79 -0.20 -20.63
C THR A 158 -6.13 0.03 -19.95
N CYS A 159 -6.97 0.88 -20.54
CA CYS A 159 -8.27 1.25 -19.97
C CYS A 159 -9.29 1.65 -21.05
N GLU A 160 -10.57 1.69 -20.68
CA GLU A 160 -11.69 2.14 -21.51
C GLU A 160 -12.59 3.06 -20.68
N GLY A 161 -13.21 4.07 -21.32
CA GLY A 161 -13.94 5.13 -20.63
C GLY A 161 -15.15 4.67 -19.81
N GLU A 162 -15.81 3.59 -20.23
CA GLU A 162 -16.92 2.95 -19.51
C GLU A 162 -16.51 1.59 -18.90
N GLY A 163 -15.20 1.33 -18.77
CA GLY A 163 -14.67 0.07 -18.29
C GLY A 163 -15.10 -0.25 -16.86
N SER A 164 -15.54 -1.49 -16.62
CA SER A 164 -15.80 -1.97 -15.27
C SER A 164 -14.49 -2.23 -14.52
N PHE A 165 -14.55 -2.39 -13.19
CA PHE A 165 -13.41 -2.83 -12.39
C PHE A 165 -12.84 -4.20 -12.84
N GLU A 166 -13.62 -4.98 -13.58
CA GLU A 166 -13.24 -6.27 -14.14
C GLU A 166 -12.46 -6.17 -15.45
N TYR A 167 -12.34 -4.97 -16.04
CA TYR A 167 -11.55 -4.78 -17.26
C TYR A 167 -10.13 -5.38 -17.07
N PRO A 168 -9.64 -6.19 -18.02
CA PRO A 168 -8.34 -6.85 -17.90
C PRO A 168 -7.21 -5.85 -18.23
N ASN A 169 -7.01 -4.88 -17.32
CA ASN A 169 -5.96 -3.88 -17.41
C ASN A 169 -4.58 -4.55 -17.49
N GLU A 170 -3.78 -4.13 -18.46
CA GLU A 170 -2.37 -4.48 -18.59
C GLU A 170 -1.53 -3.22 -18.38
N ILE A 171 -0.43 -3.34 -17.64
CA ILE A 171 0.53 -2.24 -17.45
C ILE A 171 1.14 -1.88 -18.81
N ILE A 172 1.16 -0.59 -19.14
CA ILE A 172 1.73 -0.02 -20.36
C ILE A 172 2.85 1.01 -20.09
N GLU A 173 3.00 1.47 -18.85
CA GLU A 173 4.12 2.28 -18.39
C GLU A 173 4.58 1.79 -17.01
N PHE A 174 5.89 1.65 -16.80
CA PHE A 174 6.51 1.22 -15.54
C PHE A 174 7.60 2.22 -15.13
N PRO A 175 7.23 3.33 -14.48
CA PRO A 175 8.16 4.34 -13.99
C PRO A 175 8.50 4.11 -12.51
N VAL A 176 9.74 4.38 -12.08
CA VAL A 176 10.13 4.34 -10.68
C VAL A 176 11.13 5.45 -10.37
N ILE A 177 10.85 6.24 -9.34
CA ILE A 177 11.80 7.18 -8.72
C ILE A 177 12.34 6.54 -7.44
N LEU A 178 13.65 6.32 -7.38
CA LEU A 178 14.31 5.76 -6.20
C LEU A 178 14.76 6.89 -5.29
N ILE A 179 14.26 6.91 -4.06
CA ILE A 179 14.67 7.84 -3.02
C ILE A 179 15.57 7.11 -2.01
N SER A 180 16.69 7.72 -1.62
CA SER A 180 17.53 7.20 -0.54
C SER A 180 16.90 7.48 0.82
N GLY A 181 16.76 6.44 1.65
CA GLY A 181 16.32 6.57 3.03
C GLY A 181 17.34 7.25 3.95
N ALA A 182 18.60 7.40 3.52
CA ALA A 182 19.63 8.11 4.26
C ALA A 182 19.63 9.62 3.97
N THR A 183 19.54 10.01 2.69
CA THR A 183 19.59 11.43 2.29
C THR A 183 18.21 12.06 2.14
N HIS A 184 17.16 11.25 2.04
CA HIS A 184 15.79 11.64 1.69
C HIS A 184 15.69 12.31 0.32
N GLN A 185 16.64 12.06 -0.59
CA GLN A 185 16.65 12.65 -1.93
C GLN A 185 16.49 11.57 -3.00
N PRO A 186 15.88 11.89 -4.16
CA PRO A 186 15.94 11.05 -5.34
C PRO A 186 17.41 10.77 -5.73
N VAL A 187 17.72 9.50 -6.00
CA VAL A 187 19.07 9.05 -6.39
C VAL A 187 19.09 8.35 -7.74
N ALA A 188 17.94 7.94 -8.25
CA ALA A 188 17.84 7.25 -9.53
C ALA A 188 16.42 7.30 -10.09
N GLU A 189 16.33 7.13 -11.40
CA GLU A 189 15.07 7.00 -12.14
C GLU A 189 15.14 5.78 -13.07
N PHE A 190 14.05 5.01 -13.11
CA PHE A 190 13.79 3.96 -14.08
C PHE A 190 12.51 4.29 -14.82
N HIS A 191 12.52 4.14 -16.14
CA HIS A 191 11.34 4.37 -16.96
C HIS A 191 11.33 3.40 -18.14
N ALA A 192 10.22 2.71 -18.31
CA ALA A 192 10.01 1.81 -19.43
C ALA A 192 8.53 1.75 -19.81
N PHE A 193 8.24 1.72 -21.10
CA PHE A 193 6.93 1.32 -21.59
C PHE A 193 6.83 -0.19 -21.66
N VAL A 194 5.61 -0.71 -21.62
CA VAL A 194 5.30 -2.13 -21.63
C VAL A 194 4.34 -2.44 -22.76
N LYS A 195 4.62 -3.50 -23.52
CA LYS A 195 3.75 -3.97 -24.60
C LYS A 195 2.62 -4.85 -24.05
N PRO A 196 1.35 -4.45 -24.15
CA PRO A 196 0.21 -5.28 -23.76
C PRO A 196 0.03 -6.45 -24.74
N VAL A 197 -0.47 -7.58 -24.23
CA VAL A 197 -0.63 -8.84 -24.97
C VAL A 197 -2.10 -9.28 -25.03
N VAL A 198 -2.87 -9.03 -23.97
CA VAL A 198 -4.31 -9.36 -23.90
C VAL A 198 -5.12 -8.38 -24.75
N ASN A 199 -4.86 -7.07 -24.59
CA ASN A 199 -5.46 -5.99 -25.38
C ASN A 199 -4.35 -5.17 -26.05
N PRO A 200 -3.76 -5.65 -27.15
CA PRO A 200 -2.59 -5.02 -27.77
C PRO A 200 -2.89 -3.65 -28.39
N THR A 201 -4.14 -3.38 -28.75
CA THR A 201 -4.57 -2.09 -29.31
C THR A 201 -5.12 -1.20 -28.20
N LEU A 202 -4.49 -0.03 -28.00
CA LEU A 202 -4.94 0.96 -27.03
C LEU A 202 -6.28 1.57 -27.48
N SER A 203 -7.18 1.76 -26.53
CA SER A 203 -8.41 2.50 -26.80
C SER A 203 -8.09 4.00 -27.04
N PRO A 204 -8.95 4.72 -27.79
CA PRO A 204 -8.82 6.17 -27.93
C PRO A 204 -8.85 6.89 -26.58
N PHE A 205 -9.66 6.40 -25.63
CA PHE A 205 -9.73 6.94 -24.27
C PHE A 205 -8.39 6.78 -23.53
N CYS A 206 -7.79 5.58 -23.57
CA CYS A 206 -6.52 5.30 -22.93
C CYS A 206 -5.39 6.17 -23.49
N THR A 207 -5.33 6.32 -24.82
CA THR A 207 -4.36 7.18 -25.49
C THR A 207 -4.54 8.64 -25.10
N ALA A 208 -5.79 9.14 -25.07
CA ALA A 208 -6.09 10.51 -24.68
C ALA A 208 -5.78 10.79 -23.21
N LEU A 209 -6.11 9.85 -22.32
CA LEU A 209 -5.86 9.95 -20.89
C LEU A 209 -4.36 9.93 -20.59
N THR A 210 -3.65 8.90 -21.04
CA THR A 210 -2.24 8.66 -20.66
C THR A 210 -1.23 9.41 -21.53
N GLY A 211 -1.62 9.82 -22.74
CA GLY A 211 -0.71 10.36 -23.75
C GLY A 211 0.18 9.30 -24.41
N ILE A 212 0.07 8.03 -24.04
CA ILE A 212 0.85 6.94 -24.61
C ILE A 212 0.29 6.55 -25.97
N THR A 213 1.14 6.57 -26.99
CA THR A 213 0.72 6.24 -28.36
C THR A 213 0.79 4.73 -28.63
N GLN A 214 0.02 4.27 -29.61
CA GLN A 214 0.09 2.88 -30.08
C GLN A 214 1.52 2.49 -30.52
N ALA A 215 2.20 3.36 -31.25
CA ALA A 215 3.58 3.12 -31.69
C ALA A 215 4.55 2.94 -30.51
N THR A 216 4.32 3.64 -29.40
CA THR A 216 5.11 3.53 -28.17
C THR A 216 4.99 2.12 -27.58
N VAL A 217 3.77 1.60 -27.41
CA VAL A 217 3.56 0.26 -26.84
C VAL A 217 3.93 -0.85 -27.82
N ASP A 218 3.79 -0.63 -29.13
CA ASP A 218 4.17 -1.60 -30.15
C ASP A 218 5.67 -1.89 -30.17
N ALA A 219 6.48 -0.84 -29.93
CA ALA A 219 7.94 -0.89 -29.86
C ALA A 219 8.47 -1.36 -28.48
N ALA A 220 7.61 -1.38 -27.46
CA ALA A 220 7.98 -1.77 -26.10
C ALA A 220 8.20 -3.27 -25.94
N HIS A 221 8.85 -3.65 -24.84
CA HIS A 221 8.99 -5.05 -24.44
C HIS A 221 7.78 -5.53 -23.62
N PRO A 222 7.46 -6.83 -23.66
CA PRO A 222 6.42 -7.39 -22.78
C PRO A 222 6.86 -7.34 -21.31
N PHE A 223 5.88 -7.31 -20.41
CA PHE A 223 6.11 -7.10 -18.97
C PHE A 223 7.20 -7.98 -18.33
N PRO A 224 7.32 -9.30 -18.60
CA PRO A 224 8.37 -10.12 -18.01
C PRO A 224 9.79 -9.63 -18.31
N ILE A 225 10.00 -9.01 -19.47
CA ILE A 225 11.30 -8.46 -19.86
C ILE A 225 11.54 -7.12 -19.17
N VAL A 226 10.52 -6.25 -19.12
CA VAL A 226 10.60 -4.96 -18.41
C VAL A 226 10.84 -5.16 -16.91
N LEU A 227 10.19 -6.14 -16.29
CA LEU A 227 10.43 -6.49 -14.89
C LEU A 227 11.88 -6.93 -14.66
N GLN A 228 12.45 -7.74 -15.55
CA GLN A 228 13.88 -8.14 -15.47
C GLN A 228 14.83 -6.95 -15.65
N GLN A 229 14.49 -6.01 -16.54
CA GLN A 229 15.25 -4.78 -16.72
C GLN A 229 15.21 -3.91 -15.46
N PHE A 230 14.02 -3.75 -14.87
CA PHE A 230 13.83 -3.06 -13.60
C PHE A 230 14.65 -3.69 -12.48
N GLU A 231 14.57 -5.01 -12.28
CA GLU A 231 15.34 -5.69 -11.24
C GLU A 231 16.85 -5.56 -11.45
N ARG A 232 17.32 -5.64 -12.71
CA ARG A 232 18.75 -5.44 -13.03
C ARG A 232 19.18 -4.00 -12.73
N TRP A 233 18.33 -3.02 -13.00
CA TRP A 233 18.58 -1.64 -12.64
C TRP A 233 18.61 -1.46 -11.12
N LEU A 234 17.66 -2.03 -10.38
CA LEU A 234 17.57 -1.91 -8.92
C LEU A 234 18.78 -2.56 -8.20
N ARG A 235 19.33 -3.65 -8.74
CA ARG A 235 20.55 -4.30 -8.24
C ARG A 235 21.80 -3.40 -8.27
N LYS A 236 21.78 -2.26 -8.97
CA LYS A 236 22.86 -1.27 -8.91
C LYS A 236 22.88 -0.51 -7.57
N TYR A 237 21.76 -0.51 -6.84
CA TYR A 237 21.56 0.25 -5.61
C TYR A 237 21.37 -0.66 -4.39
N SER A 238 20.61 -1.74 -4.54
CA SER A 238 20.40 -2.73 -3.47
C SER A 238 21.14 -4.03 -3.78
N SER A 239 22.03 -4.42 -2.88
CA SER A 239 22.71 -5.72 -2.88
C SER A 239 21.93 -6.81 -2.14
N GLU A 240 20.84 -6.45 -1.46
CA GLU A 240 20.05 -7.40 -0.67
C GLU A 240 19.32 -8.39 -1.58
N LYS A 241 19.32 -9.65 -1.16
CA LYS A 241 18.56 -10.68 -1.87
C LYS A 241 17.08 -10.31 -1.78
N GLN A 242 16.39 -10.37 -2.91
CA GLN A 242 14.96 -10.05 -3.00
C GLN A 242 14.58 -8.60 -2.65
N PHE A 243 15.54 -7.68 -2.54
CA PHE A 243 15.30 -6.25 -2.29
C PHE A 243 14.57 -5.96 -0.97
N GLU A 244 14.86 -6.72 0.10
CA GLU A 244 14.21 -6.55 1.42
C GLU A 244 14.42 -5.16 2.06
N ASN A 245 15.47 -4.45 1.66
CA ASN A 245 15.77 -3.08 2.07
C ASN A 245 15.11 -1.99 1.21
N VAL A 246 14.23 -2.37 0.26
CA VAL A 246 13.50 -1.44 -0.62
C VAL A 246 12.01 -1.49 -0.30
N LEU A 247 11.40 -0.31 -0.07
CA LEU A 247 9.95 -0.19 0.12
C LEU A 247 9.28 0.53 -1.04
N PHE A 248 8.23 -0.05 -1.60
CA PHE A 248 7.42 0.61 -2.63
C PHE A 248 6.42 1.61 -2.04
N VAL A 249 6.24 2.73 -2.73
CA VAL A 249 5.32 3.82 -2.34
C VAL A 249 4.49 4.24 -3.56
N CYS A 250 3.17 4.32 -3.42
CA CYS A 250 2.25 4.66 -4.53
C CYS A 250 1.14 5.60 -4.06
N ASP A 251 0.50 6.33 -4.99
CA ASP A 251 -0.62 7.24 -4.72
C ASP A 251 -1.96 6.49 -4.53
N GLY A 252 -1.98 5.60 -3.52
CA GLY A 252 -3.12 4.76 -3.20
C GLY A 252 -2.78 3.27 -3.33
N PRO A 253 -3.80 2.39 -3.29
CA PRO A 253 -3.57 0.94 -3.32
C PRO A 253 -3.48 0.33 -4.73
N TRP A 254 -3.92 1.04 -5.78
CA TRP A 254 -4.29 0.43 -7.06
C TRP A 254 -3.11 -0.18 -7.82
N ASP A 255 -1.96 0.49 -7.85
CA ASP A 255 -0.74 0.02 -8.54
C ASP A 255 -0.38 -1.40 -8.11
N VAL A 256 -0.21 -1.60 -6.81
CA VAL A 256 0.22 -2.90 -6.26
C VAL A 256 -0.96 -3.87 -6.11
N ARG A 257 -2.11 -3.40 -5.61
CA ARG A 257 -3.26 -4.27 -5.33
C ARG A 257 -3.89 -4.81 -6.61
N ASP A 258 -4.05 -3.96 -7.61
CA ASP A 258 -4.83 -4.24 -8.80
C ASP A 258 -3.96 -4.44 -10.03
N PHE A 259 -3.16 -3.44 -10.43
CA PHE A 259 -2.43 -3.50 -11.70
C PHE A 259 -1.29 -4.53 -11.69
N ILE A 260 -0.43 -4.52 -10.68
CA ILE A 260 0.62 -5.55 -10.51
C ILE A 260 0.00 -6.94 -10.37
N ARG A 261 -1.16 -7.06 -9.70
CA ARG A 261 -1.88 -8.34 -9.59
C ARG A 261 -2.30 -8.85 -10.97
N LYS A 262 -3.09 -8.06 -11.71
CA LYS A 262 -3.60 -8.40 -13.04
C LYS A 262 -2.44 -8.70 -13.98
N GLN A 263 -1.41 -7.85 -14.00
CA GLN A 263 -0.25 -8.04 -14.87
C GLN A 263 0.51 -9.34 -14.59
N CYS A 264 0.71 -9.69 -13.32
CA CYS A 264 1.31 -10.97 -12.93
C CYS A 264 0.44 -12.18 -13.33
N GLU A 265 -0.89 -12.04 -13.36
CA GLU A 265 -1.80 -13.07 -13.86
C GLU A 265 -1.68 -13.22 -15.38
N HIS A 266 -1.77 -12.11 -16.12
CA HIS A 266 -1.62 -12.08 -17.59
C HIS A 266 -0.27 -12.66 -18.04
N SER A 267 0.79 -12.37 -17.29
CA SER A 267 2.15 -12.80 -17.60
C SER A 267 2.51 -14.19 -17.04
N LEU A 268 1.59 -14.86 -16.33
CA LEU A 268 1.83 -16.11 -15.62
C LEU A 268 3.03 -16.05 -14.64
N LEU A 269 3.30 -14.87 -14.07
CA LEU A 269 4.43 -14.61 -13.16
C LEU A 269 3.97 -14.57 -11.71
N ASN A 270 4.73 -15.18 -10.81
CA ASN A 270 4.47 -14.98 -9.39
C ASN A 270 4.75 -13.52 -9.03
N ARG A 271 3.91 -12.96 -8.16
CA ARG A 271 4.14 -11.63 -7.63
C ARG A 271 5.52 -11.59 -6.95
N PRO A 272 6.39 -10.62 -7.32
CA PRO A 272 7.67 -10.46 -6.64
C PRO A 272 7.48 -10.17 -5.15
N SER A 273 8.33 -10.74 -4.29
CA SER A 273 8.16 -10.65 -2.82
C SER A 273 8.22 -9.20 -2.32
N TYR A 274 9.02 -8.34 -2.96
CA TYR A 274 9.14 -6.92 -2.67
C TYR A 274 7.91 -6.08 -3.09
N LEU A 275 6.94 -6.67 -3.81
CA LEU A 275 5.65 -6.03 -4.19
C LEU A 275 4.45 -6.64 -3.43
N ILE A 276 4.71 -7.22 -2.25
CA ILE A 276 3.66 -7.73 -1.34
C ILE A 276 3.25 -6.66 -0.34
N ARG A 277 4.22 -5.91 0.18
CA ARG A 277 4.03 -4.84 1.16
C ARG A 277 4.46 -3.51 0.55
N PHE A 278 3.67 -2.48 0.80
CA PHE A 278 3.91 -1.16 0.23
C PHE A 278 3.26 -0.08 1.09
N THR A 279 3.62 1.17 0.84
CA THR A 279 3.00 2.35 1.43
C THR A 279 1.96 2.92 0.47
N ASP A 280 0.69 2.87 0.87
CA ASP A 280 -0.38 3.72 0.36
C ASP A 280 -0.13 5.13 0.89
N LEU A 281 0.39 6.02 0.02
CA LEU A 281 0.78 7.37 0.40
C LEU A 281 -0.42 8.18 0.90
N ARG A 282 -1.59 8.05 0.27
CA ARG A 282 -2.83 8.74 0.69
C ARG A 282 -3.22 8.39 2.11
N LEU A 283 -3.06 7.12 2.51
CA LEU A 283 -3.28 6.67 3.89
C LEU A 283 -2.24 7.27 4.85
N LEU A 284 -0.95 7.20 4.50
CA LEU A 284 0.12 7.72 5.35
C LEU A 284 -0.03 9.23 5.54
N PHE A 285 -0.26 9.95 4.46
CA PHE A 285 -0.47 11.39 4.44
C PHE A 285 -1.64 11.81 5.33
N SER A 286 -2.80 11.16 5.20
CA SER A 286 -3.98 11.47 6.02
C SER A 286 -3.75 11.21 7.51
N THR A 287 -2.91 10.22 7.83
CA THR A 287 -2.57 9.87 9.22
C THR A 287 -1.57 10.87 9.81
N TYR A 288 -0.57 11.26 9.02
CA TYR A 288 0.53 12.12 9.46
C TYR A 288 0.14 13.60 9.52
N TYR A 289 -0.65 14.05 8.54
CA TYR A 289 -1.31 15.34 8.54
C TYR A 289 -2.81 15.10 8.77
N PRO A 290 -3.27 14.99 10.03
CA PRO A 290 -4.69 15.01 10.32
C PRO A 290 -5.20 16.38 9.91
N LEU A 291 -5.77 16.42 8.74
CA LEU A 291 -6.31 17.64 8.20
C LEU A 291 -7.69 17.81 8.86
N THR A 292 -7.93 19.01 9.39
CA THR A 292 -9.17 19.37 10.06
C THR A 292 -10.27 19.49 9.01
N TRP A 293 -10.74 18.36 8.53
CA TRP A 293 -11.81 18.29 7.54
C TRP A 293 -12.99 17.52 8.11
N ALA A 294 -14.16 17.80 7.57
CA ALA A 294 -15.40 17.15 7.97
C ALA A 294 -15.22 15.61 7.99
N PRO A 295 -15.92 14.89 8.87
CA PRO A 295 -15.80 13.43 9.04
C PRO A 295 -15.85 12.63 7.73
N ASP A 296 -16.55 13.15 6.73
CA ASP A 296 -16.80 12.49 5.44
C ASP A 296 -15.82 12.89 4.32
N THR A 297 -14.73 13.59 4.64
CA THR A 297 -13.81 14.09 3.62
C THR A 297 -13.00 12.93 3.04
N PRO A 298 -13.02 12.72 1.70
CA PRO A 298 -12.18 11.72 1.07
C PRO A 298 -10.70 11.98 1.33
N ARG A 299 -9.91 10.90 1.37
CA ARG A 299 -8.44 10.98 1.43
C ARG A 299 -7.92 11.90 0.31
N PRO A 300 -6.87 12.69 0.56
CA PRO A 300 -6.36 13.62 -0.43
C PRO A 300 -5.83 12.84 -1.64
N ASN A 301 -6.13 13.34 -2.83
CA ASN A 301 -5.48 12.90 -4.07
C ASN A 301 -4.13 13.61 -4.23
N LEU A 302 -3.37 13.25 -5.28
CA LEU A 302 -2.07 13.84 -5.61
C LEU A 302 -2.09 15.38 -5.57
N ALA A 303 -3.05 16.01 -6.27
CA ALA A 303 -3.19 17.47 -6.30
C ALA A 303 -3.34 18.10 -4.91
N ARG A 304 -4.18 17.51 -4.04
CA ARG A 304 -4.36 18.00 -2.66
C ARG A 304 -3.10 17.81 -1.80
N MET A 305 -2.36 16.72 -2.00
CA MET A 305 -1.10 16.48 -1.28
C MET A 305 -0.01 17.46 -1.73
N LEU A 306 0.11 17.75 -3.04
CA LEU A 306 1.01 18.77 -3.57
C LEU A 306 0.68 20.17 -3.00
N ALA A 307 -0.61 20.54 -3.04
CA ALA A 307 -1.08 21.84 -2.55
C ALA A 307 -0.76 22.06 -1.06
N HIS A 308 -0.78 21.00 -0.24
CA HIS A 308 -0.38 21.09 1.17
C HIS A 308 1.06 21.59 1.37
N PHE A 309 1.95 21.25 0.44
CA PHE A 309 3.34 21.69 0.44
C PHE A 309 3.59 22.94 -0.41
N ASN A 310 2.52 23.62 -0.85
CA ASN A 310 2.59 24.73 -1.81
C ASN A 310 3.30 24.34 -3.12
N LEU A 311 3.19 23.08 -3.53
CA LEU A 311 3.71 22.58 -4.79
C LEU A 311 2.59 22.54 -5.83
N THR A 312 2.93 22.83 -7.07
CA THR A 312 2.09 22.58 -8.25
C THR A 312 2.54 21.30 -8.93
N PHE A 313 1.62 20.64 -9.64
CA PHE A 313 1.96 19.50 -10.49
C PHE A 313 2.97 19.94 -11.56
N GLU A 314 4.00 19.13 -11.79
CA GLU A 314 5.01 19.33 -12.83
C GLU A 314 4.92 18.23 -13.88
N GLY A 315 4.85 18.60 -15.16
CA GLY A 315 4.72 17.64 -16.26
C GLY A 315 3.27 17.45 -16.71
N ARG A 316 2.95 16.25 -17.20
CA ARG A 316 1.61 15.89 -17.69
C ARG A 316 0.93 14.91 -16.74
N GLU A 317 -0.25 15.27 -16.22
CA GLU A 317 -1.08 14.35 -15.43
C GLU A 317 -1.41 13.08 -16.24
N HIS A 318 -1.39 11.91 -15.61
CA HIS A 318 -1.54 10.59 -16.23
C HIS A 318 -0.39 10.21 -17.18
N SER A 319 0.75 10.89 -17.07
CA SER A 319 2.03 10.31 -17.51
C SER A 319 2.68 9.72 -16.28
N GLY A 320 2.80 8.39 -16.23
CA GLY A 320 3.20 7.71 -15.00
C GLY A 320 4.56 8.19 -14.48
N ILE A 321 5.50 8.55 -15.36
CA ILE A 321 6.80 9.10 -14.92
C ILE A 321 6.67 10.49 -14.28
N ASP A 322 5.82 11.36 -14.80
CA ASP A 322 5.60 12.68 -14.22
C ASP A 322 4.81 12.57 -12.91
N ASP A 323 3.82 11.68 -12.85
CA ASP A 323 3.12 11.37 -11.61
C ASP A 323 4.08 10.81 -10.54
N ALA A 324 4.93 9.83 -10.88
CA ALA A 324 5.94 9.28 -9.98
C ALA A 324 6.92 10.35 -9.46
N ARG A 325 7.33 11.32 -10.29
CA ARG A 325 8.17 12.45 -9.87
C ARG A 325 7.43 13.37 -8.89
N ASN A 326 6.15 13.68 -9.14
CA ASN A 326 5.35 14.48 -8.22
C ASN A 326 5.09 13.77 -6.88
N ILE A 327 4.83 12.46 -6.91
CA ILE A 327 4.73 11.64 -5.70
C ILE A 327 6.07 11.66 -4.95
N ALA A 328 7.21 11.56 -5.65
CA ALA A 328 8.53 11.62 -5.03
C ALA A 328 8.82 12.97 -4.35
N ARG A 329 8.33 14.08 -4.92
CA ARG A 329 8.39 15.42 -4.29
C ARG A 329 7.61 15.44 -2.96
N ILE A 330 6.43 14.85 -2.92
CA ILE A 330 5.63 14.70 -1.68
C ILE A 330 6.37 13.83 -0.65
N VAL A 331 6.88 12.66 -1.07
CA VAL A 331 7.61 11.74 -0.18
C VAL A 331 8.82 12.43 0.44
N THR A 332 9.60 13.15 -0.37
CA THR A 332 10.78 13.92 0.07
C THR A 332 10.39 15.01 1.07
N ALA A 333 9.31 15.75 0.80
CA ALA A 333 8.81 16.79 1.70
C ALA A 333 8.35 16.20 3.05
N MET A 334 7.64 15.07 3.02
CA MET A 334 7.21 14.35 4.23
C MET A 334 8.40 13.84 5.04
N MET A 335 9.39 13.23 4.40
CA MET A 335 10.61 12.75 5.07
C MET A 335 11.43 13.91 5.68
N THR A 336 11.45 15.07 5.01
CA THR A 336 12.09 16.29 5.54
C THR A 336 11.37 16.84 6.78
N GLN A 337 10.07 16.57 6.89
CA GLN A 337 9.28 16.85 8.09
C GLN A 337 9.25 15.68 9.08
N GLU A 338 10.26 14.80 9.06
CA GLU A 338 10.46 13.69 10.00
C GLU A 338 9.38 12.59 9.97
N CYS A 339 8.60 12.52 8.88
CA CYS A 339 7.67 11.42 8.64
C CYS A 339 8.44 10.13 8.35
N VAL A 340 8.07 9.04 9.03
CA VAL A 340 8.69 7.73 8.86
C VAL A 340 7.86 6.88 7.90
N PHE A 341 8.50 6.42 6.83
CA PHE A 341 7.86 5.56 5.84
C PHE A 341 8.07 4.08 6.18
N VAL A 342 6.96 3.44 6.54
CA VAL A 342 6.81 1.99 6.67
C VAL A 342 5.63 1.53 5.82
N TRP A 343 5.59 0.24 5.48
CA TRP A 343 4.43 -0.31 4.79
C TRP A 343 3.19 -0.15 5.66
N ASN A 344 2.07 0.19 5.03
CA ASN A 344 0.76 0.31 5.67
C ASN A 344 -0.32 -0.51 4.93
N ARG A 345 0.09 -1.22 3.87
CA ARG A 345 -0.68 -2.20 3.11
C ARG A 345 0.13 -3.47 2.92
N GLU A 346 -0.58 -4.59 2.90
CA GLU A 346 -0.06 -5.90 2.57
C GLU A 346 -1.09 -6.62 1.71
N CYS A 347 -0.64 -7.18 0.59
CA CYS A 347 -1.48 -8.03 -0.25
C CYS A 347 -1.38 -9.48 0.23
N LYS A 348 -2.52 -10.08 0.58
CA LYS A 348 -2.57 -11.50 0.95
C LYS A 348 -2.30 -12.35 -0.28
N LEU A 349 -1.25 -13.17 -0.23
CA LEU A 349 -1.00 -14.17 -1.28
C LEU A 349 -2.02 -15.30 -1.16
N THR A 350 -3.00 -15.34 -2.06
CA THR A 350 -3.81 -16.53 -2.26
C THR A 350 -3.00 -17.56 -3.05
N ARG A 351 -2.99 -18.83 -2.63
CA ARG A 351 -2.33 -19.89 -3.42
C ARG A 351 -2.96 -19.89 -4.82
N ARG A 352 -2.15 -19.99 -5.86
CA ARG A 352 -2.62 -19.99 -7.25
C ARG A 352 -2.01 -21.13 -8.05
N ARG A 353 -2.70 -21.56 -9.10
CA ARG A 353 -2.16 -22.48 -10.12
C ARG A 353 -2.68 -22.11 -11.49
N VAL A 354 -1.98 -22.55 -12.54
CA VAL A 354 -2.49 -22.49 -13.91
C VAL A 354 -3.37 -23.71 -14.15
N ALA A 355 -4.64 -23.50 -14.46
CA ALA A 355 -5.57 -24.56 -14.81
C ALA A 355 -5.26 -25.13 -16.21
N ARG A 356 -5.83 -26.30 -16.54
CA ARG A 356 -5.71 -26.87 -17.91
C ARG A 356 -6.22 -25.93 -19.01
N SER A 357 -7.11 -24.99 -18.67
CA SER A 357 -7.60 -23.94 -19.57
C SER A 357 -6.60 -22.80 -19.82
N GLY A 358 -5.42 -22.82 -19.21
CA GLY A 358 -4.44 -21.73 -19.27
C GLY A 358 -4.76 -20.56 -18.33
N ARG A 359 -5.92 -20.56 -17.66
CA ARG A 359 -6.29 -19.50 -16.70
C ARG A 359 -5.65 -19.70 -15.34
N VAL A 360 -5.33 -18.60 -14.67
CA VAL A 360 -4.87 -18.59 -13.27
C VAL A 360 -6.09 -18.77 -12.36
N VAL A 361 -6.05 -19.80 -11.51
CA VAL A 361 -7.08 -20.05 -10.50
C VAL A 361 -6.50 -19.95 -9.10
N TYR A 362 -7.30 -19.45 -8.15
CA TYR A 362 -6.90 -19.19 -6.78
C TYR A 362 -7.56 -20.13 -5.78
N ALA A 363 -6.86 -20.48 -4.72
CA ALA A 363 -7.42 -21.28 -3.64
C ALA A 363 -8.49 -20.50 -2.90
N LYS A 364 -9.61 -21.17 -2.57
CA LYS A 364 -10.69 -20.53 -1.81
C LYS A 364 -10.19 -20.02 -0.44
N PRO A 365 -10.70 -18.86 0.01
CA PRO A 365 -10.53 -18.38 1.39
C PRO A 365 -10.87 -19.48 2.40
N GLY A 366 -9.99 -19.74 3.36
CA GLY A 366 -10.28 -20.60 4.51
C GLY A 366 -10.34 -22.11 4.24
N ASN A 367 -9.98 -22.59 3.03
CA ASN A 367 -9.96 -24.01 2.74
C ASN A 367 -8.54 -24.51 2.48
N CYS A 368 -7.97 -25.25 3.43
CA CYS A 368 -6.66 -25.90 3.29
C CYS A 368 -6.70 -27.18 2.43
N SER A 369 -7.87 -27.60 1.94
CA SER A 369 -8.02 -28.81 1.12
C SER A 369 -7.90 -28.52 -0.39
N SER A 370 -7.33 -29.47 -1.13
CA SER A 370 -6.90 -29.37 -2.53
C SER A 370 -8.02 -29.19 -3.57
N LYS A 371 -9.30 -29.18 -3.17
CA LYS A 371 -10.45 -29.29 -4.08
C LYS A 371 -11.20 -27.98 -4.38
N ALA A 372 -10.80 -26.84 -3.79
CA ALA A 372 -11.55 -25.60 -3.94
C ALA A 372 -10.72 -24.48 -4.58
N TRP A 373 -10.79 -24.38 -5.91
CA TRP A 373 -10.17 -23.31 -6.70
C TRP A 373 -11.25 -22.43 -7.33
N MET A 374 -11.07 -21.11 -7.35
CA MET A 374 -11.94 -20.13 -7.99
C MET A 374 -11.21 -19.45 -9.16
N ASP A 375 -11.96 -19.02 -10.18
CA ASP A 375 -11.42 -18.16 -11.23
C ASP A 375 -11.04 -16.79 -10.64
N GLY A 376 -10.11 -16.08 -11.29
CA GLY A 376 -9.38 -14.90 -10.78
C GLY A 376 -10.16 -13.67 -10.34
N SER A 377 -11.49 -13.74 -10.23
CA SER A 377 -12.37 -12.60 -9.99
C SER A 377 -12.60 -12.24 -8.50
N SER A 378 -12.15 -13.04 -7.54
CA SER A 378 -12.49 -12.84 -6.11
C SER A 378 -11.27 -12.59 -5.23
N ILE A 379 -11.03 -11.30 -4.95
CA ILE A 379 -10.05 -10.81 -3.97
C ILE A 379 -10.58 -11.09 -2.55
N LEU A 380 -9.70 -11.58 -1.69
CA LEU A 380 -9.89 -11.55 -0.23
C LEU A 380 -9.10 -10.40 0.37
N TYR A 381 -9.81 -9.57 1.13
CA TYR A 381 -9.23 -8.55 2.01
C TYR A 381 -8.77 -9.12 3.35
#